data_AF-A0A8T7JIV6-F1
#
_entry.id   AF-A0A8T7JIV6-F1
#
_cell.length_a   1.000
_cell.length_b   1.000
_cell.length_c   1.000
_cell.angle_alpha   90.00
_cell.angle_beta   90.00
_cell.angle_gamma   90.00
#
_symmetry.space_group_name_H-M   'P 1'
#
loop_
_entity.id
_entity.type
_entity.pdbx_description
1 polymer ?
#
loop_
_entity_poly.entity_id
_entity_poly.type
_entity_poly.pdbx_seq_one_letter_code
_entity_poly.pdbx_strand_id
1 'polypeptide(L)'
;MKGFRLQSHLIGQLCVLAAVVFYGTFREDTLLHNYFSYFNISSLTHLSIPTIISDHFPSFIQTLFFGYCAQPLLNRNPKKQILIALIATGLASGLEVLQLTAYLPGTFDLLDLLTIFFAGLIFFVTNRQVNPSKQVCSSTFKTMMASTALISGSLISMGCYEGCDDDEYTCVEPITLTWESLRADITPEYGNQSSLTSPGKAYTQGTYLFVIDKYRGIHIFDATDNQNPIRKVFIPVPGVQTLSIQNNLLYVDSFTDFLTINYEMVIDGSFDQSHVSRQQNLFMPPVYSTFMPDGYAVDGEPEDYEDYIVARGSNGSYTLPEAGLIIGYINKAGKEVLFGEYNEEEE
;
A
#
# COMPACT_ATOMS: atom_id res chain seq x y z
N MET A 1 56.53 10.25 11.01
CA MET A 1 55.10 10.62 11.22
C MET A 1 54.28 9.33 11.38
N LYS A 2 53.71 9.06 12.56
CA LYS A 2 52.73 7.98 12.70
C LYS A 2 51.47 8.43 11.95
N GLY A 3 51.21 7.84 10.78
CA GLY A 3 49.99 8.12 10.02
C GLY A 3 48.77 7.87 10.91
N PHE A 4 47.85 8.84 10.94
CA PHE A 4 46.58 8.73 11.64
C PHE A 4 45.82 7.52 11.07
N ARG A 5 45.74 6.43 11.85
CA ARG A 5 45.01 5.23 11.45
C ARG A 5 43.68 5.21 12.16
N LEU A 6 42.60 5.30 11.38
CA LEU A 6 41.22 5.27 11.86
C LEU A 6 40.93 3.91 12.54
N GLN A 7 40.08 3.93 13.58
CA GLN A 7 39.70 2.71 14.29
C GLN A 7 38.53 2.01 13.58
N SER A 8 38.54 0.69 13.55
CA SER A 8 37.52 -0.12 12.86
C SER A 8 36.10 0.13 13.37
N HIS A 9 35.96 0.26 14.69
CA HIS A 9 34.69 0.57 15.33
C HIS A 9 34.15 1.94 14.94
N LEU A 10 35.02 2.94 14.77
CA LEU A 10 34.61 4.28 14.35
C LEU A 10 34.08 4.27 12.91
N ILE A 11 34.67 3.47 12.03
CA ILE A 11 34.17 3.29 10.67
C ILE A 11 32.82 2.57 10.67
N GLY A 12 32.67 1.52 11.48
CA GLY A 12 31.37 0.86 11.67
C GLY A 12 30.29 1.84 12.14
N GLN A 13 30.59 2.71 13.10
CA GLN A 13 29.67 3.76 13.55
C GLN A 13 29.33 4.78 12.45
N LEU A 14 30.31 5.15 11.63
CA LEU A 14 30.06 6.03 10.47
C LEU A 14 29.16 5.35 9.43
N CYS A 15 29.29 4.04 9.21
CA CYS A 15 28.37 3.29 8.36
C CYS A 15 26.93 3.33 8.89
N VAL A 16 26.74 3.17 10.21
CA VAL A 16 25.42 3.28 10.85
C VAL A 16 24.86 4.70 10.69
N LEU A 17 25.67 5.73 10.96
CA LEU A 17 25.23 7.12 10.81
C LEU A 17 24.85 7.42 9.35
N ALA A 18 25.63 6.95 8.39
CA ALA A 18 25.33 7.11 6.97
C ALA A 18 24.02 6.40 6.58
N ALA A 19 23.77 5.20 7.10
CA ALA A 19 22.51 4.50 6.90
C ALA A 19 21.33 5.27 7.53
N VAL A 20 21.44 5.71 8.78
CA VAL A 20 20.38 6.47 9.47
C VAL A 20 20.02 7.75 8.72
N VAL A 21 21.03 8.50 8.29
CA VAL A 21 20.80 9.71 7.48
C VAL A 21 20.17 9.34 6.15
N PHE A 22 20.68 8.33 5.46
CA PHE A 22 20.14 7.89 4.17
C PHE A 22 18.66 7.48 4.27
N TYR A 23 18.31 6.58 5.19
CA TYR A 23 16.94 6.13 5.37
C TYR A 23 16.02 7.27 5.83
N GLY A 24 16.47 8.09 6.77
CA GLY A 24 15.68 9.25 7.24
C GLY A 24 15.46 10.34 6.18
N THR A 25 16.28 10.40 5.12
CA THR A 25 16.20 11.47 4.11
C THR A 25 15.70 11.02 2.74
N PHE A 26 15.99 9.79 2.31
CA PHE A 26 15.73 9.31 0.94
C PHE A 26 14.77 8.13 0.85
N ARG A 27 14.29 7.59 1.98
CA ARG A 27 13.34 6.46 2.01
C ARG A 27 12.10 6.84 2.80
N GLU A 28 11.11 7.37 2.08
CA GLU A 28 9.87 7.90 2.66
C GLU A 28 9.07 6.85 3.44
N ASP A 29 9.13 5.58 3.01
CA ASP A 29 8.40 4.45 3.61
C ASP A 29 9.02 3.94 4.93
N THR A 30 9.98 4.67 5.50
CA THR A 30 10.71 4.22 6.70
C THR A 30 10.31 4.98 7.95
N LEU A 31 10.16 4.29 9.08
CA LEU A 31 10.04 4.89 10.42
C LEU A 31 11.07 6.00 10.67
N LEU A 32 12.31 5.84 10.19
CA LEU A 32 13.34 6.88 10.32
C LEU A 32 12.96 8.18 9.60
N HIS A 33 12.29 8.09 8.45
CA HIS A 33 11.78 9.25 7.74
C HIS A 33 10.69 9.97 8.56
N ASN A 34 9.78 9.23 9.18
CA ASN A 34 8.75 9.78 10.07
C ASN A 34 9.35 10.50 11.29
N TYR A 35 10.40 9.95 11.88
CA TYR A 35 11.12 10.66 12.95
C TYR A 35 11.83 11.92 12.42
N PHE A 36 12.46 11.87 11.26
CA PHE A 36 13.18 13.02 10.68
C PHE A 36 12.23 14.16 10.29
N SER A 37 11.04 13.84 9.80
CA SER A 37 9.99 14.80 9.49
C SER A 37 9.46 15.47 10.75
N TYR A 38 9.23 14.72 11.84
CA TYR A 38 8.84 15.26 13.15
C TYR A 38 9.85 16.29 13.70
N PHE A 39 11.15 16.01 13.55
CA PHE A 39 12.21 16.93 13.99
C PHE A 39 12.53 18.06 12.99
N ASN A 40 11.74 18.21 11.92
CA ASN A 40 11.94 19.24 10.90
C ASN A 40 13.39 19.27 10.35
N ILE A 41 13.99 18.10 10.14
CA ILE A 41 15.31 17.95 9.50
C ILE A 41 15.16 18.17 7.98
N SER A 42 14.63 19.33 7.61
CA SER A 42 14.22 19.74 6.26
C SER A 42 15.37 20.25 5.40
N SER A 43 16.56 20.45 5.98
CA SER A 43 17.71 21.00 5.24
C SER A 43 18.37 20.02 4.27
N LEU A 44 18.02 18.73 4.32
CA LEU A 44 18.61 17.68 3.46
C LEU A 44 17.66 17.16 2.36
N THR A 45 16.37 17.53 2.41
CA THR A 45 15.33 17.04 1.47
C THR A 45 15.45 17.62 0.06
N HIS A 46 16.28 18.66 -0.13
CA HIS A 46 16.58 19.22 -1.46
C HIS A 46 17.71 18.47 -2.20
N LEU A 47 18.36 17.50 -1.56
CA LEU A 47 19.44 16.74 -2.21
C LEU A 47 18.83 15.62 -3.05
N SER A 48 18.92 15.70 -4.37
CA SER A 48 18.56 14.56 -5.22
C SER A 48 19.79 13.68 -5.45
N ILE A 49 19.74 12.42 -5.00
CA ILE A 49 20.75 11.41 -5.37
C ILE A 49 20.28 10.63 -6.60
N PRO A 50 21.19 10.25 -7.52
CA PRO A 50 20.86 9.37 -8.64
C PRO A 50 20.21 8.07 -8.16
N THR A 51 19.18 7.60 -8.87
CA THR A 51 18.43 6.37 -8.51
C THR A 51 19.36 5.16 -8.36
N ILE A 52 20.32 5.00 -9.28
CA ILE A 52 21.33 3.93 -9.21
C ILE A 52 22.17 3.94 -7.92
N ILE A 53 22.36 5.11 -7.28
CA ILE A 53 23.04 5.19 -6.00
C ILE A 53 22.04 4.88 -4.88
N SER A 54 20.84 5.46 -4.94
CA SER A 54 19.79 5.27 -3.95
C SER A 54 19.41 3.80 -3.78
N ASP A 55 19.20 3.10 -4.90
CA ASP A 55 18.66 1.74 -4.92
C ASP A 55 19.64 0.73 -4.31
N HIS A 56 20.94 0.89 -4.54
CA HIS A 56 21.96 -0.07 -4.10
C HIS A 56 22.79 0.39 -2.89
N PHE A 57 22.55 1.61 -2.39
CA PHE A 57 23.25 2.12 -1.20
C PHE A 57 23.10 1.20 0.03
N PRO A 58 21.92 0.62 0.34
CA PRO A 58 21.75 -0.32 1.45
C PRO A 58 22.77 -1.47 1.45
N SER A 59 22.82 -2.24 0.37
CA SER A 59 23.70 -3.40 0.22
C SER A 59 25.18 -3.00 0.27
N PHE A 60 25.50 -1.82 -0.28
CA PHE A 60 26.84 -1.23 -0.18
C PHE A 60 27.25 -0.97 1.27
N ILE A 61 26.43 -0.21 2.01
CA ILE A 61 26.77 0.25 3.36
C ILE A 61 26.75 -0.89 4.37
N GLN A 62 25.88 -1.89 4.15
CA GLN A 62 25.77 -3.11 4.94
C GLN A 62 27.01 -4.00 4.80
N THR A 63 27.50 -4.19 3.58
CA THR A 63 28.72 -4.97 3.33
C THR A 63 29.93 -4.35 4.03
N LEU A 64 30.07 -3.02 3.94
CA LEU A 64 31.14 -2.30 4.65
C LEU A 64 31.00 -2.45 6.17
N PHE A 65 29.79 -2.31 6.69
CA PHE A 65 29.52 -2.49 8.11
C PHE A 65 29.95 -3.88 8.58
N PHE A 66 29.48 -4.96 7.94
CA PHE A 66 29.88 -6.33 8.30
C PHE A 66 31.40 -6.50 8.32
N GLY A 67 32.10 -5.96 7.33
CA GLY A 67 33.55 -6.00 7.26
C GLY A 67 34.23 -5.35 8.46
N TYR A 68 33.94 -4.08 8.73
CA TYR A 68 34.62 -3.32 9.79
C TYR A 68 34.20 -3.74 11.20
N CYS A 69 32.99 -4.23 11.35
CA CYS A 69 32.45 -4.77 12.59
C CYS A 69 33.02 -6.16 12.92
N ALA A 70 33.36 -6.98 11.92
CA ALA A 70 33.97 -8.29 12.15
C ALA A 70 35.47 -8.21 12.50
N GLN A 71 36.15 -7.09 12.24
CA GLN A 71 37.59 -6.96 12.49
C GLN A 71 38.04 -7.25 13.94
N PRO A 72 37.34 -6.78 14.99
CA PRO A 72 37.75 -7.03 16.38
C PRO A 72 37.63 -8.51 16.80
N LEU A 73 36.79 -9.31 16.12
CA LEU A 73 36.54 -10.72 16.44
C LEU A 73 37.68 -11.64 15.97
N LEU A 74 38.48 -11.21 14.99
CA LEU A 74 39.42 -12.06 14.27
C LEU A 74 40.81 -11.43 14.26
N ASN A 75 41.63 -11.85 15.23
CA ASN A 75 43.00 -11.40 15.48
C ASN A 75 43.85 -11.22 14.20
N ARG A 76 44.75 -10.21 14.18
CA ARG A 76 45.54 -9.74 13.02
C ARG A 76 46.38 -10.82 12.34
N ASN A 77 45.75 -11.59 11.45
CA ASN A 77 46.45 -12.50 10.54
C ASN A 77 46.11 -12.07 9.10
N PRO A 78 47.10 -11.79 8.24
CA PRO A 78 46.85 -11.35 6.86
C PRO A 78 46.05 -12.37 6.04
N LYS A 79 46.20 -13.68 6.32
CA LYS A 79 45.35 -14.72 5.71
C LYS A 79 43.90 -14.64 6.19
N LYS A 80 43.66 -14.16 7.42
CA LYS A 80 42.32 -13.92 7.96
C LYS A 80 41.67 -12.64 7.43
N GLN A 81 42.43 -11.69 6.87
CA GLN A 81 41.83 -10.47 6.30
C GLN A 81 41.05 -10.72 5.01
N ILE A 82 41.59 -11.56 4.12
CA ILE A 82 40.85 -12.04 2.94
C ILE A 82 39.60 -12.79 3.40
N LEU A 83 39.75 -13.66 4.40
CA LEU A 83 38.63 -14.42 4.96
C LEU A 83 37.54 -13.51 5.54
N ILE A 84 37.88 -12.40 6.21
CA ILE A 84 36.88 -11.44 6.73
C ILE A 84 36.13 -10.77 5.58
N ALA A 85 36.84 -10.36 4.52
CA ALA A 85 36.18 -9.77 3.36
C ALA A 85 35.22 -10.77 2.69
N LEU A 86 35.64 -12.03 2.52
CA LEU A 86 34.80 -13.09 1.98
C LEU A 86 33.59 -13.39 2.87
N ILE A 87 33.76 -13.40 4.20
CA ILE A 87 32.65 -13.60 5.14
C ILE A 87 31.68 -12.42 5.07
N ALA A 88 32.17 -11.18 5.07
CA ALA A 88 31.32 -9.99 5.00
C ALA A 88 30.50 -9.96 3.69
N THR A 89 31.16 -10.19 2.55
CA THR A 89 30.50 -10.29 1.26
C THR A 89 29.54 -11.48 1.21
N GLY A 90 29.92 -12.65 1.74
CA GLY A 90 29.05 -13.83 1.76
C GLY A 90 27.81 -13.64 2.64
N LEU A 91 27.94 -12.98 3.79
CA LEU A 91 26.80 -12.61 4.63
C LEU A 91 25.87 -11.62 3.93
N ALA A 92 26.43 -10.57 3.30
CA ALA A 92 25.63 -9.60 2.55
C ALA A 92 24.91 -10.26 1.36
N SER A 93 25.62 -11.04 0.54
CA SER A 93 24.99 -11.78 -0.57
C SER A 93 23.96 -12.80 -0.09
N GLY A 94 24.18 -13.43 1.06
CA GLY A 94 23.21 -14.33 1.67
C GLY A 94 21.92 -13.62 2.07
N LEU A 95 22.03 -12.40 2.59
CA LEU A 95 20.86 -11.59 2.92
C LEU A 95 20.12 -11.13 1.65
N GLU A 96 20.81 -10.71 0.59
CA GLU A 96 20.12 -10.42 -0.69
C GLU A 96 19.39 -11.64 -1.24
N VAL A 97 20.03 -12.81 -1.25
CA VAL A 97 19.40 -14.04 -1.73
C VAL A 97 18.20 -14.43 -0.84
N LEU A 98 18.25 -14.15 0.46
CA LEU A 98 17.12 -14.39 1.37
C LEU A 98 15.92 -13.49 1.07
N GLN A 99 16.08 -12.35 0.39
CA GLN A 99 14.95 -11.53 -0.09
C GLN A 99 14.14 -12.20 -1.20
N LEU A 100 14.65 -13.29 -1.80
CA LEU A 100 13.84 -14.16 -2.66
C LEU A 100 12.81 -14.99 -1.87
N THR A 101 12.82 -14.90 -0.53
CA THR A 101 11.94 -15.64 0.35
C THR A 101 11.14 -14.67 1.22
N ALA A 102 9.98 -15.11 1.72
CA ALA A 102 9.18 -14.34 2.66
C ALA A 102 9.86 -14.11 4.04
N TYR A 103 11.06 -14.65 4.28
CA TYR A 103 11.75 -14.51 5.56
C TYR A 103 12.51 -13.19 5.71
N LEU A 104 12.83 -12.51 4.60
CA LEU A 104 13.54 -11.26 4.66
C LEU A 104 12.88 -10.27 3.69
N PRO A 105 12.24 -9.21 4.19
CA PRO A 105 11.65 -8.21 3.33
C PRO A 105 12.72 -7.44 2.56
N GLY A 106 12.41 -7.12 1.31
CA GLY A 106 13.30 -6.46 0.36
C GLY A 106 13.05 -6.92 -1.07
N THR A 107 13.64 -6.22 -2.02
CA THR A 107 13.55 -6.56 -3.45
C THR A 107 14.90 -7.06 -3.93
N PHE A 108 14.99 -8.35 -4.28
CA PHE A 108 16.21 -8.89 -4.85
C PHE A 108 16.55 -8.21 -6.19
N ASP A 109 17.69 -7.51 -6.25
CA ASP A 109 18.29 -7.01 -7.49
C ASP A 109 19.68 -7.63 -7.71
N LEU A 110 19.93 -8.10 -8.94
CA LEU A 110 21.25 -8.56 -9.35
C LEU A 110 22.32 -7.46 -9.23
N LEU A 111 21.93 -6.19 -9.35
CA LEU A 111 22.82 -5.06 -9.24
C LEU A 111 23.28 -4.82 -7.78
N ASP A 112 22.54 -5.33 -6.79
CA ASP A 112 22.97 -5.36 -5.38
C ASP A 112 24.13 -6.34 -5.17
N LEU A 113 24.11 -7.50 -5.83
CA LEU A 113 25.24 -8.44 -5.79
C LEU A 113 26.53 -7.83 -6.38
N LEU A 114 26.41 -7.04 -7.45
CA LEU A 114 27.53 -6.27 -8.00
C LEU A 114 28.02 -5.22 -6.99
N THR A 115 27.10 -4.52 -6.35
CA THR A 115 27.40 -3.49 -5.36
C THR A 115 28.08 -4.07 -4.12
N ILE A 116 27.63 -5.23 -3.64
CA ILE A 116 28.24 -6.00 -2.56
C ILE A 116 29.67 -6.41 -2.92
N PHE A 117 29.90 -6.86 -4.17
CA PHE A 117 31.23 -7.19 -4.64
C PHE A 117 32.17 -5.98 -4.59
N PHE A 118 31.72 -4.80 -5.05
CA PHE A 118 32.50 -3.57 -4.98
C PHE A 118 32.75 -3.11 -3.53
N ALA A 119 31.74 -3.18 -2.66
CA ALA A 119 31.88 -2.86 -1.24
C ALA A 119 32.89 -3.80 -0.55
N GLY A 120 32.85 -5.09 -0.87
CA GLY A 120 33.81 -6.09 -0.40
C GLY A 120 35.24 -5.80 -0.86
N LEU A 121 35.43 -5.37 -2.12
CA LEU A 121 36.73 -4.94 -2.65
C LEU A 121 37.25 -3.70 -1.93
N ILE A 122 36.38 -2.70 -1.72
CA ILE A 122 36.72 -1.48 -0.97
C ILE A 122 37.17 -1.86 0.43
N PHE A 123 36.35 -2.64 1.15
CA PHE A 123 36.70 -3.12 2.48
C PHE A 123 38.05 -3.87 2.48
N PHE A 124 38.29 -4.76 1.52
CA PHE A 124 39.55 -5.50 1.44
C PHE A 124 40.78 -4.56 1.32
N VAL A 125 40.67 -3.51 0.52
CA VAL A 125 41.75 -2.52 0.31
C VAL A 125 41.95 -1.67 1.56
N THR A 126 40.88 -1.16 2.15
CA THR A 126 40.91 -0.21 3.27
C THR A 126 41.20 -0.88 4.61
N ASN A 127 40.78 -2.14 4.81
CA ASN A 127 40.97 -2.92 6.03
C ASN A 127 42.45 -2.95 6.46
N ARG A 128 43.38 -3.02 5.50
CA ARG A 128 44.83 -2.99 5.76
C ARG A 128 45.32 -1.70 6.43
N GLN A 129 44.57 -0.61 6.29
CA GLN A 129 44.92 0.72 6.80
C GLN A 129 44.30 1.02 8.17
N VAL A 130 43.36 0.18 8.63
CA VAL A 130 42.56 0.40 9.83
C VAL A 130 43.14 -0.35 11.03
N ASN A 131 43.08 0.27 12.22
CA ASN A 131 43.47 -0.39 13.45
C ASN A 131 42.26 -1.14 14.06
N PRO A 132 42.37 -2.45 14.33
CA PRO A 132 41.31 -3.16 15.04
C PRO A 132 41.20 -2.61 16.46
N SER A 133 39.98 -2.38 16.93
CA SER A 133 39.75 -2.05 18.33
C SER A 133 40.08 -3.25 19.22
N LYS A 134 40.62 -3.01 20.42
CA LYS A 134 40.89 -4.05 21.42
C LYS A 134 39.67 -4.43 22.26
N GLN A 135 38.52 -3.78 22.02
CA GLN A 135 37.37 -3.82 22.89
C GLN A 135 36.18 -4.41 22.12
N VAL A 136 35.85 -5.65 22.42
CA VAL A 136 34.54 -6.26 22.11
C VAL A 136 33.87 -6.49 23.44
N CYS A 137 33.15 -5.50 23.96
CA CYS A 137 32.29 -5.71 25.13
C CYS A 137 31.08 -6.54 24.68
N SER A 138 30.61 -7.51 25.47
CA SER A 138 29.47 -8.37 25.11
C SER A 138 28.17 -7.60 24.83
N SER A 139 28.01 -6.38 25.37
CA SER A 139 26.88 -5.50 25.02
C SER A 139 27.01 -4.89 23.62
N THR A 140 28.24 -4.67 23.12
CA THR A 140 28.56 -4.14 21.78
C THR A 140 28.13 -5.11 20.68
N PHE A 141 28.19 -6.42 20.93
CA PHE A 141 27.72 -7.44 19.97
C PHE A 141 26.19 -7.39 19.80
N LYS A 142 25.44 -7.14 20.89
CA LYS A 142 23.99 -6.92 20.84
C LYS A 142 23.62 -5.61 20.14
N THR A 143 24.39 -4.53 20.39
CA THR A 143 24.22 -3.26 19.67
C THR A 143 24.60 -3.38 18.19
N MET A 144 25.60 -4.21 17.84
CA MET A 144 25.99 -4.53 16.47
C MET A 144 24.91 -5.31 15.72
N MET A 145 24.24 -6.28 16.36
CA MET A 145 23.06 -6.97 15.79
C MET A 145 21.87 -6.03 15.58
N ALA A 146 21.67 -5.06 16.47
CA ALA A 146 20.65 -4.02 16.27
C ALA A 146 21.04 -3.03 15.16
N SER A 147 22.35 -2.76 14.96
CA SER A 147 22.80 -1.85 13.89
C SER A 147 22.91 -2.53 12.52
N THR A 148 23.17 -3.85 12.45
CA THR A 148 23.10 -4.60 11.17
C THR A 148 21.73 -4.46 10.54
N ALA A 149 20.67 -4.45 11.34
CA ALA A 149 19.33 -4.42 10.81
C ALA A 149 18.85 -2.99 10.51
N LEU A 150 19.42 -1.94 11.14
CA LEU A 150 19.27 -0.55 10.66
C LEU A 150 19.94 -0.32 9.30
N ILE A 151 21.01 -1.07 9.00
CA ILE A 151 21.81 -0.89 7.78
C ILE A 151 21.34 -1.78 6.64
N SER A 152 20.76 -2.96 6.93
CA SER A 152 20.16 -3.85 5.93
C SER A 152 18.77 -3.43 5.47
N GLY A 153 18.25 -2.29 5.96
CA GLY A 153 16.85 -1.89 5.80
C GLY A 153 15.85 -2.75 6.58
N SER A 154 16.30 -3.86 7.18
CA SER A 154 15.40 -4.88 7.75
C SER A 154 14.86 -4.55 9.16
N LEU A 155 15.39 -3.54 9.86
CA LEU A 155 14.74 -2.97 11.07
C LEU A 155 13.81 -1.80 10.75
N ILE A 156 13.46 -1.60 9.48
CA ILE A 156 12.33 -0.72 9.16
C ILE A 156 11.27 -1.39 8.28
N SER A 157 11.52 -2.61 7.81
CA SER A 157 10.43 -3.50 7.37
C SER A 157 10.00 -4.52 8.44
N MET A 158 10.71 -4.62 9.58
CA MET A 158 9.95 -4.63 10.84
C MET A 158 9.52 -3.19 11.14
N GLY A 159 8.60 -2.67 10.33
CA GLY A 159 7.49 -1.97 10.96
C GLY A 159 7.01 -2.92 12.05
N CYS A 160 6.81 -2.42 13.26
CA CYS A 160 5.91 -3.12 14.14
C CYS A 160 4.69 -3.46 13.28
N TYR A 161 4.39 -4.75 13.16
CA TYR A 161 3.05 -5.13 12.79
C TYR A 161 2.15 -4.67 13.94
N GLU A 162 1.69 -3.44 13.81
CA GLU A 162 0.44 -2.99 14.38
C GLU A 162 -0.54 -3.10 13.22
N GLY A 163 -1.11 -4.29 13.05
CA GLY A 163 -2.51 -4.34 12.61
C GLY A 163 -3.25 -3.31 13.46
N CYS A 164 -4.06 -2.49 12.79
CA CYS A 164 -4.66 -1.26 13.30
C CYS A 164 -4.56 -1.08 14.83
N ASP A 165 -3.79 -0.08 15.27
CA ASP A 165 -3.64 0.23 16.69
C ASP A 165 -4.88 0.98 17.18
N ASP A 166 -5.67 0.33 18.04
CA ASP A 166 -6.95 0.82 18.57
C ASP A 166 -6.80 2.13 19.40
N ASP A 167 -5.55 2.53 19.69
CA ASP A 167 -5.18 3.77 20.37
C ASP A 167 -5.23 5.02 19.44
N GLU A 168 -5.16 4.86 18.12
CA GLU A 168 -5.25 5.96 17.12
C GLU A 168 -6.43 5.81 16.14
N TYR A 169 -6.81 4.58 15.77
CA TYR A 169 -7.88 4.31 14.80
C TYR A 169 -8.87 3.25 15.31
N THR A 170 -10.11 3.29 14.83
CA THR A 170 -11.08 2.21 15.03
C THR A 170 -10.90 1.16 13.96
N CYS A 171 -10.47 -0.03 14.39
CA CYS A 171 -10.16 -1.15 13.49
C CYS A 171 -11.43 -1.87 13.06
N VAL A 172 -11.58 -2.10 11.76
CA VAL A 172 -12.78 -2.70 11.17
C VAL A 172 -12.45 -3.71 10.08
N GLU A 173 -13.24 -4.77 10.00
CA GLU A 173 -13.11 -5.79 8.94
C GLU A 173 -13.69 -5.24 7.63
N PRO A 174 -12.98 -5.31 6.50
CA PRO A 174 -13.45 -4.71 5.26
C PRO A 174 -14.48 -5.60 4.55
N ILE A 175 -15.50 -4.97 3.96
CA ILE A 175 -16.45 -5.65 3.09
C ILE A 175 -15.93 -5.55 1.66
N THR A 176 -15.61 -6.70 1.07
CA THR A 176 -15.09 -6.80 -0.29
C THR A 176 -16.20 -7.22 -1.26
N LEU A 177 -16.44 -6.41 -2.28
CA LEU A 177 -17.27 -6.73 -3.44
C LEU A 177 -16.40 -7.39 -4.52
N THR A 178 -16.61 -8.69 -4.74
CA THR A 178 -15.87 -9.42 -5.78
C THR A 178 -16.22 -8.92 -7.19
N TRP A 179 -15.31 -9.10 -8.14
CA TRP A 179 -15.57 -8.77 -9.56
C TRP A 179 -16.74 -9.55 -10.15
N GLU A 180 -16.94 -10.80 -9.71
CA GLU A 180 -18.08 -11.63 -10.10
C GLU A 180 -19.38 -11.01 -9.59
N SER A 181 -19.44 -10.64 -8.32
CA SER A 181 -20.61 -10.00 -7.71
C SER A 181 -20.92 -8.63 -8.33
N LEU A 182 -19.90 -7.81 -8.60
CA LEU A 182 -20.06 -6.51 -9.28
C LEU A 182 -20.71 -6.66 -10.66
N ARG A 183 -20.37 -7.74 -11.36
CA ARG A 183 -20.72 -7.98 -12.77
C ARG A 183 -21.81 -9.03 -12.93
N ALA A 184 -22.46 -9.41 -11.83
CA ALA A 184 -23.60 -10.30 -11.84
C ALA A 184 -24.77 -9.70 -12.64
N ASP A 185 -25.64 -10.61 -13.09
CA ASP A 185 -26.85 -10.29 -13.82
C ASP A 185 -27.77 -9.37 -13.00
N ILE A 186 -28.25 -8.30 -13.63
CA ILE A 186 -29.15 -7.34 -12.96
C ILE A 186 -30.52 -7.99 -12.81
N THR A 187 -31.04 -8.01 -11.58
CA THR A 187 -32.40 -8.50 -11.31
C THR A 187 -33.24 -7.36 -10.75
N PRO A 188 -34.09 -6.70 -11.55
CA PRO A 188 -34.93 -5.62 -11.06
C PRO A 188 -35.92 -6.09 -9.98
N GLU A 189 -36.04 -5.31 -8.91
CA GLU A 189 -36.91 -5.59 -7.77
C GLU A 189 -38.18 -4.74 -7.87
N TYR A 190 -39.30 -5.39 -8.19
CA TYR A 190 -40.56 -4.69 -8.46
C TYR A 190 -41.34 -4.36 -7.18
N GLY A 191 -42.05 -3.23 -7.22
CA GLY A 191 -42.88 -2.76 -6.12
C GLY A 191 -42.08 -2.13 -4.98
N ASN A 192 -42.56 -2.31 -3.75
CA ASN A 192 -42.05 -1.60 -2.57
C ASN A 192 -41.14 -2.46 -1.65
N GLN A 193 -40.38 -3.40 -2.20
CA GLN A 193 -39.54 -4.33 -1.41
C GLN A 193 -38.20 -3.75 -0.94
N SER A 194 -37.43 -3.07 -1.80
CA SER A 194 -36.12 -2.48 -1.47
C SER A 194 -36.27 -1.16 -0.71
N SER A 195 -35.58 -0.91 0.40
CA SER A 195 -35.59 0.43 1.01
C SER A 195 -34.77 1.44 0.18
N LEU A 196 -35.17 2.70 0.17
CA LEU A 196 -34.32 3.82 -0.28
C LEU A 196 -33.50 4.26 0.94
N THR A 197 -32.20 3.96 0.96
CA THR A 197 -31.36 4.18 2.16
C THR A 197 -30.52 5.44 2.06
N SER A 198 -29.86 5.67 0.92
CA SER A 198 -28.98 6.82 0.71
C SER A 198 -29.36 7.58 -0.57
N PRO A 199 -30.37 8.46 -0.50
CA PRO A 199 -30.83 9.20 -1.68
C PRO A 199 -29.74 10.13 -2.22
N GLY A 200 -29.46 9.99 -3.51
CA GLY A 200 -28.57 10.83 -4.29
C GLY A 200 -29.33 11.78 -5.21
N LYS A 201 -28.77 12.03 -6.40
CA LYS A 201 -29.40 12.87 -7.41
C LYS A 201 -30.68 12.21 -7.94
N ALA A 202 -31.68 13.04 -8.22
CA ALA A 202 -32.93 12.61 -8.82
C ALA A 202 -33.12 13.25 -10.20
N TYR A 203 -33.77 12.52 -11.11
CA TYR A 203 -33.98 12.90 -12.51
C TYR A 203 -35.42 12.60 -12.91
N THR A 204 -35.98 13.40 -13.80
CA THR A 204 -37.33 13.22 -14.32
C THR A 204 -37.30 12.99 -15.82
N GLN A 205 -37.97 11.94 -16.29
CA GLN A 205 -38.18 11.68 -17.72
C GLN A 205 -39.63 11.26 -17.93
N GLY A 206 -40.41 12.08 -18.65
CA GLY A 206 -41.85 11.87 -18.80
C GLY A 206 -42.56 11.94 -17.44
N THR A 207 -43.30 10.89 -17.09
CA THR A 207 -43.99 10.74 -15.79
C THR A 207 -43.16 9.96 -14.77
N TYR A 208 -41.91 9.62 -15.07
CA TYR A 208 -41.06 8.83 -14.17
C TYR A 208 -40.06 9.70 -13.43
N LEU A 209 -39.87 9.40 -12.15
CA LEU A 209 -38.84 9.94 -11.30
C LEU A 209 -37.79 8.84 -11.03
N PHE A 210 -36.55 9.11 -11.37
CA PHE A 210 -35.40 8.24 -11.13
C PHE A 210 -34.61 8.80 -9.97
N VAL A 211 -34.42 8.01 -8.92
CA VAL A 211 -33.65 8.41 -7.73
C VAL A 211 -32.49 7.46 -7.59
N ILE A 212 -31.27 7.99 -7.64
CA ILE A 212 -30.06 7.21 -7.31
C ILE A 212 -30.09 6.89 -5.82
N ASP A 213 -29.96 5.61 -5.48
CA ASP A 213 -29.62 5.15 -4.14
C ASP A 213 -28.11 4.88 -4.15
N LYS A 214 -27.34 5.80 -3.56
CA LYS A 214 -25.89 5.89 -3.77
C LYS A 214 -25.23 4.53 -3.50
N TYR A 215 -24.38 4.10 -4.43
CA TYR A 215 -23.65 2.82 -4.42
C TYR A 215 -24.51 1.54 -4.46
N ARG A 216 -25.84 1.64 -4.42
CA ARG A 216 -26.76 0.50 -4.39
C ARG A 216 -27.47 0.29 -5.72
N GLY A 217 -28.04 1.35 -6.28
CA GLY A 217 -28.87 1.22 -7.47
C GLY A 217 -29.73 2.44 -7.76
N ILE A 218 -30.81 2.21 -8.51
CA ILE A 218 -31.69 3.27 -9.01
C ILE A 218 -33.13 2.88 -8.74
N HIS A 219 -33.85 3.72 -7.99
CA HIS A 219 -35.28 3.59 -7.82
C HIS A 219 -36.00 4.35 -8.94
N ILE A 220 -37.01 3.72 -9.53
CA ILE A 220 -37.92 4.33 -10.50
C ILE A 220 -39.30 4.44 -9.85
N PHE A 221 -39.84 5.65 -9.84
CA PHE A 221 -41.18 5.96 -9.35
C PHE A 221 -42.06 6.43 -10.50
N ASP A 222 -43.33 6.04 -10.46
CA ASP A 222 -44.39 6.71 -11.21
C ASP A 222 -44.77 7.99 -10.47
N ALA A 223 -44.49 9.12 -11.09
CA ALA A 223 -44.76 10.46 -10.59
C ALA A 223 -45.89 11.15 -11.38
N THR A 224 -46.85 10.38 -11.93
CA THR A 224 -48.05 10.96 -12.55
C THR A 224 -48.83 11.84 -11.57
N ASP A 225 -48.89 11.44 -10.29
CA ASP A 225 -49.27 12.30 -9.18
C ASP A 225 -48.00 12.78 -8.43
N ASN A 226 -47.58 14.02 -8.71
CA ASN A 226 -46.40 14.62 -8.09
C ASN A 226 -46.48 14.72 -6.56
N GLN A 227 -47.68 14.68 -5.96
CA GLN A 227 -47.86 14.72 -4.51
C GLN A 227 -47.70 13.34 -3.86
N ASN A 228 -47.81 12.26 -4.64
CA ASN A 228 -47.76 10.90 -4.15
C ASN A 228 -47.08 9.96 -5.16
N PRO A 229 -45.76 10.12 -5.39
CA PRO A 229 -45.02 9.25 -6.29
C PRO A 229 -45.02 7.81 -5.77
N ILE A 230 -45.35 6.86 -6.65
CA ILE A 230 -45.44 5.43 -6.31
C ILE A 230 -44.21 4.72 -6.87
N ARG A 231 -43.45 4.04 -6.00
CA ARG A 231 -42.30 3.29 -6.49
C ARG A 231 -42.74 2.12 -7.36
N LYS A 232 -42.14 2.01 -8.55
CA LYS A 232 -42.38 0.97 -9.53
C LYS A 232 -41.38 -0.17 -9.40
N VAL A 233 -40.10 0.16 -9.35
CA VAL A 233 -39.00 -0.81 -9.43
C VAL A 233 -37.71 -0.22 -8.88
N PHE A 234 -36.86 -1.08 -8.31
CA PHE A 234 -35.49 -0.79 -7.98
C PHE A 234 -34.57 -1.61 -8.90
N ILE A 235 -33.57 -0.95 -9.49
CA ILE A 235 -32.57 -1.58 -10.34
C ILE A 235 -31.26 -1.64 -9.55
N PRO A 236 -30.81 -2.83 -9.10
CA PRO A 236 -29.53 -2.95 -8.39
C PRO A 236 -28.39 -2.68 -9.37
N VAL A 237 -27.59 -1.65 -9.08
CA VAL A 237 -26.39 -1.28 -9.83
C VAL A 237 -25.32 -0.90 -8.81
N PRO A 238 -24.49 -1.86 -8.36
CA PRO A 238 -23.47 -1.59 -7.36
C PRO A 238 -22.52 -0.47 -7.84
N GLY A 239 -22.27 0.49 -6.97
CA GLY A 239 -21.34 1.59 -7.25
C GLY A 239 -21.89 2.76 -8.05
N VAL A 240 -23.20 2.77 -8.33
CA VAL A 240 -23.82 3.88 -9.07
C VAL A 240 -23.83 5.17 -8.24
N GLN A 241 -23.42 6.25 -8.87
CA GLN A 241 -23.40 7.60 -8.31
C GLN A 241 -23.96 8.63 -9.30
N THR A 242 -23.86 8.34 -10.59
CA THR A 242 -24.30 9.21 -11.66
C THR A 242 -25.22 8.48 -12.64
N LEU A 243 -26.18 9.24 -13.18
CA LEU A 243 -27.15 8.77 -14.13
C LEU A 243 -27.33 9.85 -15.19
N SER A 244 -27.34 9.44 -16.45
CA SER A 244 -27.87 10.23 -17.56
C SER A 244 -28.94 9.42 -18.29
N ILE A 245 -29.96 10.10 -18.78
CA ILE A 245 -31.08 9.48 -19.47
C ILE A 245 -31.13 10.03 -20.89
N GLN A 246 -31.10 9.15 -21.88
CA GLN A 246 -31.32 9.54 -23.27
C GLN A 246 -32.16 8.48 -23.97
N ASN A 247 -33.23 8.92 -24.63
CA ASN A 247 -34.27 8.06 -25.18
C ASN A 247 -34.84 7.14 -24.07
N ASN A 248 -34.64 5.83 -24.19
CA ASN A 248 -35.12 4.82 -23.24
C ASN A 248 -33.95 4.14 -22.49
N LEU A 249 -32.76 4.74 -22.53
CA LEU A 249 -31.54 4.18 -21.97
C LEU A 249 -31.07 4.99 -20.78
N LEU A 250 -30.74 4.29 -19.71
CA LEU A 250 -29.97 4.79 -18.57
C LEU A 250 -28.50 4.55 -18.86
N TYR A 251 -27.71 5.62 -18.78
CA TYR A 251 -26.25 5.57 -18.83
C TYR A 251 -25.73 5.84 -17.42
N VAL A 252 -25.10 4.83 -16.84
CA VAL A 252 -24.79 4.82 -15.40
C VAL A 252 -23.36 4.32 -15.18
N ASP A 253 -22.74 4.83 -14.14
CA ASP A 253 -21.53 4.25 -13.58
C ASP A 253 -21.87 3.05 -12.68
N SER A 254 -20.90 2.14 -12.55
CA SER A 254 -20.93 1.01 -11.62
C SER A 254 -19.50 0.75 -11.17
N PHE A 255 -19.05 1.55 -10.19
CA PHE A 255 -17.64 1.66 -9.82
C PHE A 255 -16.71 1.87 -11.03
N THR A 256 -15.96 0.85 -11.42
CA THR A 256 -15.02 0.87 -12.56
C THR A 256 -15.69 0.75 -13.91
N ASP A 257 -16.94 0.28 -13.94
CA ASP A 257 -17.63 -0.09 -15.16
C ASP A 257 -18.65 0.98 -15.57
N PHE A 258 -19.02 0.98 -16.85
CA PHE A 258 -20.08 1.79 -17.40
C PHE A 258 -21.17 0.90 -17.95
N LEU A 259 -22.43 1.18 -17.60
CA LEU A 259 -23.57 0.41 -18.04
C LEU A 259 -24.54 1.27 -18.86
N THR A 260 -25.15 0.60 -19.83
CA THR A 260 -26.35 1.09 -20.52
C THR A 260 -27.49 0.11 -20.26
N ILE A 261 -28.61 0.60 -19.72
CA ILE A 261 -29.77 -0.21 -19.33
C ILE A 261 -31.03 0.35 -20.00
N ASN A 262 -31.81 -0.48 -20.70
CA ASN A 262 -33.12 -0.06 -21.21
C ASN A 262 -34.16 -0.04 -20.09
N TYR A 263 -34.51 1.15 -19.60
CA TYR A 263 -35.44 1.28 -18.47
C TYR A 263 -36.91 1.00 -18.85
N GLU A 264 -37.27 1.06 -20.13
CA GLU A 264 -38.63 0.79 -20.57
C GLU A 264 -38.97 -0.70 -20.39
N MET A 265 -38.05 -1.58 -20.79
CA MET A 265 -38.17 -3.04 -20.60
C MET A 265 -38.18 -3.41 -19.11
N VAL A 266 -37.47 -2.63 -18.28
CA VAL A 266 -37.58 -2.78 -16.83
C VAL A 266 -38.98 -2.40 -16.35
N ILE A 267 -39.50 -1.23 -16.73
CA ILE A 267 -40.79 -0.75 -16.22
C ILE A 267 -41.97 -1.63 -16.67
N ASP A 268 -41.93 -2.19 -17.89
CA ASP A 268 -42.98 -3.04 -18.44
C ASP A 268 -42.90 -4.52 -17.99
N GLY A 269 -41.80 -4.90 -17.34
CA GLY A 269 -41.59 -6.25 -16.81
C GLY A 269 -41.04 -7.27 -17.81
N SER A 270 -40.67 -6.85 -19.02
CA SER A 270 -40.10 -7.72 -20.06
C SER A 270 -38.56 -7.77 -20.08
N PHE A 271 -37.92 -7.16 -19.07
CA PHE A 271 -36.47 -7.09 -18.95
C PHE A 271 -35.77 -8.45 -18.89
N ASP A 272 -34.64 -8.53 -19.61
CA ASP A 272 -33.63 -9.59 -19.53
C ASP A 272 -32.23 -8.98 -19.74
N GLN A 273 -31.17 -9.79 -19.56
CA GLN A 273 -29.79 -9.29 -19.65
C GLN A 273 -29.38 -8.80 -21.05
N SER A 274 -30.10 -9.14 -22.12
CA SER A 274 -29.81 -8.62 -23.46
C SER A 274 -30.06 -7.11 -23.58
N HIS A 275 -30.81 -6.55 -22.62
CA HIS A 275 -31.09 -5.13 -22.49
C HIS A 275 -30.05 -4.36 -21.68
N VAL A 276 -28.95 -5.03 -21.28
CA VAL A 276 -27.82 -4.44 -20.58
C VAL A 276 -26.58 -4.53 -21.45
N SER A 277 -25.88 -3.40 -21.59
CA SER A 277 -24.51 -3.37 -22.11
C SER A 277 -23.59 -2.87 -21.01
N ARG A 278 -22.46 -3.55 -20.82
CA ARG A 278 -21.45 -3.20 -19.81
C ARG A 278 -20.09 -3.05 -20.47
N GLN A 279 -19.49 -1.87 -20.32
CA GLN A 279 -18.09 -1.63 -20.64
C GLN A 279 -17.28 -1.66 -19.35
N GLN A 280 -16.43 -2.68 -19.22
CA GLN A 280 -15.64 -2.89 -18.01
C GLN A 280 -14.42 -1.96 -17.96
N ASN A 281 -14.01 -1.60 -16.75
CA ASN A 281 -12.75 -0.89 -16.48
C ASN A 281 -12.60 0.42 -17.25
N LEU A 282 -13.70 1.16 -17.43
CA LEU A 282 -13.70 2.48 -18.06
C LEU A 282 -13.23 3.57 -17.09
N PHE A 283 -13.53 3.41 -15.81
CA PHE A 283 -13.19 4.34 -14.75
C PHE A 283 -12.08 3.80 -13.86
N MET A 284 -11.33 4.73 -13.25
CA MET A 284 -10.32 4.37 -12.27
C MET A 284 -10.99 3.71 -11.06
N PRO A 285 -10.47 2.58 -10.55
CA PRO A 285 -10.96 2.02 -9.30
C PRO A 285 -10.79 3.06 -8.19
N PRO A 286 -11.80 3.22 -7.33
CA PRO A 286 -11.67 4.05 -6.15
C PRO A 286 -10.68 3.41 -5.17
N VAL A 287 -9.87 4.23 -4.50
CA VAL A 287 -8.97 3.75 -3.43
C VAL A 287 -9.81 3.41 -2.21
N TYR A 288 -9.45 2.32 -1.50
CA TYR A 288 -10.25 1.85 -0.35
C TYR A 288 -10.40 2.91 0.75
N SER A 289 -9.41 3.79 0.92
CA SER A 289 -9.47 4.91 1.87
C SER A 289 -10.58 5.91 1.57
N THR A 290 -11.09 5.96 0.33
CA THR A 290 -12.28 6.77 0.00
C THR A 290 -13.53 6.21 0.68
N PHE A 291 -13.52 4.93 1.04
CA PHE A 291 -14.67 4.23 1.64
C PHE A 291 -14.63 4.15 3.17
N MET A 292 -13.51 4.56 3.77
CA MET A 292 -13.30 4.50 5.22
C MET A 292 -13.61 5.87 5.84
N PRO A 293 -14.40 5.95 6.93
CA PRO A 293 -14.57 7.19 7.68
C PRO A 293 -13.27 7.66 8.32
N ASP A 294 -13.19 8.95 8.63
CA ASP A 294 -12.06 9.52 9.36
C ASP A 294 -11.88 8.81 10.71
N GLY A 295 -10.65 8.41 11.02
CA GLY A 295 -10.33 7.67 12.25
C GLY A 295 -10.68 6.18 12.21
N TYR A 296 -11.07 5.62 11.07
CA TYR A 296 -11.21 4.17 10.88
C TYR A 296 -10.06 3.63 10.01
N ALA A 297 -9.63 2.40 10.32
CA ALA A 297 -8.65 1.68 9.52
C ALA A 297 -9.07 0.23 9.33
N VAL A 298 -8.67 -0.34 8.20
CA VAL A 298 -8.93 -1.74 7.88
C VAL A 298 -8.06 -2.61 8.78
N ASP A 299 -8.66 -3.62 9.40
CA ASP A 299 -7.96 -4.60 10.23
C ASP A 299 -7.20 -5.61 9.35
N GLY A 300 -5.91 -5.83 9.63
CA GLY A 300 -5.01 -6.75 8.91
C GLY A 300 -3.65 -6.14 8.51
N GLU A 301 -2.81 -6.96 7.88
CA GLU A 301 -1.48 -6.54 7.38
C GLU A 301 -1.63 -5.55 6.22
N PRO A 302 -0.84 -4.46 6.16
CA PRO A 302 -0.84 -3.57 5.00
C PRO A 302 -0.65 -4.30 3.67
N GLU A 303 0.18 -5.36 3.67
CA GLU A 303 0.45 -6.24 2.52
C GLU A 303 -0.82 -6.96 2.02
N ASP A 304 -1.76 -7.32 2.90
CA ASP A 304 -3.03 -7.96 2.52
C ASP A 304 -3.93 -7.01 1.72
N TYR A 305 -3.68 -5.70 1.82
CA TYR A 305 -4.46 -4.66 1.16
C TYR A 305 -3.66 -3.79 0.19
N GLU A 306 -2.38 -4.09 -0.05
CA GLU A 306 -1.52 -3.37 -1.01
C GLU A 306 -2.12 -3.35 -2.41
N ASP A 307 -2.82 -4.41 -2.81
CA ASP A 307 -3.55 -4.52 -4.08
C ASP A 307 -4.68 -3.47 -4.23
N TYR A 308 -5.19 -2.93 -3.12
CA TYR A 308 -6.20 -1.87 -3.11
C TYR A 308 -5.59 -0.46 -3.11
N ILE A 309 -4.26 -0.34 -3.00
CA ILE A 309 -3.53 0.89 -3.23
C ILE A 309 -3.38 1.06 -4.73
N VAL A 310 -4.14 1.98 -5.32
CA VAL A 310 -4.09 2.27 -6.76
C VAL A 310 -2.79 3.03 -7.08
N ALA A 311 -1.69 2.28 -7.26
CA ALA A 311 -0.41 2.85 -7.67
C ALA A 311 -0.51 3.31 -9.13
N ARG A 312 -0.33 4.61 -9.37
CA ARG A 312 -0.23 5.15 -10.73
C ARG A 312 1.16 4.80 -11.28
N GLY A 313 1.23 3.78 -12.14
CA GLY A 313 2.46 3.48 -12.86
C GLY A 313 2.94 4.70 -13.66
N SER A 314 4.25 4.78 -13.94
CA SER A 314 4.86 5.87 -14.73
C SER A 314 4.23 6.05 -16.13
N ASN A 315 3.53 5.03 -16.63
CA ASN A 315 2.79 5.04 -17.90
C ASN A 315 1.28 5.34 -17.73
N GLY A 316 0.81 5.62 -16.51
CA GLY A 316 -0.60 5.83 -16.21
C GLY A 316 -1.46 4.56 -16.19
N SER A 317 -0.85 3.37 -16.19
CA SER A 317 -1.57 2.11 -16.01
C SER A 317 -1.85 1.86 -14.53
N TYR A 318 -2.99 1.21 -14.26
CA TYR A 318 -3.41 0.78 -12.93
C TYR A 318 -3.64 -0.73 -12.96
N THR A 319 -3.29 -1.39 -11.87
CA THR A 319 -3.65 -2.80 -11.63
C THR A 319 -4.95 -2.80 -10.84
N LEU A 320 -5.89 -3.66 -11.23
CA LEU A 320 -7.12 -3.86 -10.47
C LEU A 320 -6.84 -4.87 -9.35
N PRO A 321 -7.34 -4.65 -8.12
CA PRO A 321 -7.17 -5.61 -7.04
C PRO A 321 -7.73 -6.99 -7.42
N GLU A 322 -7.03 -8.08 -7.14
CA GLU A 322 -7.49 -9.41 -7.56
C GLU A 322 -8.80 -9.82 -6.87
N ALA A 323 -8.93 -9.48 -5.59
CA ALA A 323 -10.05 -9.90 -4.75
C ALA A 323 -11.35 -9.08 -4.97
N GLY A 324 -11.29 -7.90 -5.59
CA GLY A 324 -12.46 -7.06 -5.86
C GLY A 324 -12.27 -5.61 -5.43
N LEU A 325 -13.33 -4.99 -4.90
CA LEU A 325 -13.31 -3.62 -4.36
C LEU A 325 -13.73 -3.65 -2.90
N ILE A 326 -13.01 -2.94 -2.03
CA ILE A 326 -13.50 -2.66 -0.67
C ILE A 326 -14.61 -1.61 -0.79
N ILE A 327 -15.81 -1.94 -0.32
CA ILE A 327 -17.02 -1.09 -0.47
C ILE A 327 -17.66 -0.70 0.87
N GLY A 328 -17.04 -1.09 1.98
CA GLY A 328 -17.56 -0.85 3.32
C GLY A 328 -16.77 -1.63 4.36
N TYR A 329 -17.33 -1.74 5.55
CA TYR A 329 -16.72 -2.43 6.68
C TYR A 329 -17.77 -3.01 7.64
N ILE A 330 -17.34 -3.94 8.48
CA ILE A 330 -18.12 -4.46 9.60
C ILE A 330 -17.67 -3.72 10.86
N ASN A 331 -18.59 -2.99 11.49
CA ASN A 331 -18.28 -2.23 12.70
C ASN A 331 -18.10 -3.15 13.93
N LYS A 332 -17.65 -2.59 15.06
CA LYS A 332 -17.43 -3.35 16.32
C LYS A 332 -18.70 -4.04 16.86
N ALA A 333 -19.89 -3.64 16.41
CA ALA A 333 -21.16 -4.29 16.75
C ALA A 333 -21.54 -5.45 15.81
N GLY A 334 -20.70 -5.76 14.81
CA GLY A 334 -20.96 -6.79 13.80
C GLY A 334 -21.96 -6.36 12.72
N LYS A 335 -22.24 -5.06 12.59
CA LYS A 335 -23.14 -4.52 11.57
C LYS A 335 -22.34 -4.15 10.33
N GLU A 336 -22.80 -4.61 9.17
CA GLU A 336 -22.29 -4.16 7.88
C GLU A 336 -22.64 -2.69 7.66
N VAL A 337 -21.63 -1.89 7.35
CA VAL A 337 -21.75 -0.48 6.97
C VAL A 337 -21.15 -0.33 5.58
N LEU A 338 -22.01 -0.20 4.58
CA LEU A 338 -21.59 0.10 3.22
C LEU A 338 -21.37 1.59 3.05
N PHE A 339 -20.42 1.93 2.20
CA PHE A 339 -20.13 3.32 1.91
C PHE A 339 -21.32 4.03 1.24
N GLY A 340 -21.52 5.29 1.61
CA GLY A 340 -22.71 6.06 1.27
C GLY A 340 -23.88 5.85 2.25
N GLU A 341 -23.85 4.83 3.11
CA GLU A 341 -24.81 4.67 4.21
C GLU A 341 -24.30 5.23 5.55
N TYR A 342 -23.04 5.67 5.58
CA TYR A 342 -22.47 6.33 6.75
C TYR A 342 -23.12 7.70 6.96
N ASN A 343 -23.68 7.89 8.16
CA ASN A 343 -24.25 9.13 8.63
C ASN A 343 -23.45 9.52 9.88
N GLU A 344 -22.67 10.60 9.83
CA GLU A 344 -21.86 11.10 10.97
C GLU A 344 -22.69 11.37 12.23
N GLU A 345 -24.02 11.47 12.10
CA GLU A 345 -24.94 11.78 13.19
C GLU A 345 -25.46 10.54 13.98
N GLU A 346 -25.10 9.31 13.59
CA GLU A 346 -25.66 8.06 14.17
C GLU A 346 -24.71 7.24 15.08
N GLU A 347 -23.44 7.62 15.24
CA GLU A 347 -22.49 7.07 16.23
C GLU A 347 -21.95 8.18 17.14
#